data_AF-A0A1C5JZU3-F1
#
_entry.id   AF-A0A1C5JZU3-F1
#
_cell.length_a   1.000
_cell.length_b   1.000
_cell.length_c   1.000
_cell.angle_alpha   90.00
_cell.angle_beta   90.00
_cell.angle_gamma   90.00
#
_symmetry.space_group_name_H-M   'P 1'
#
loop_
_entity.id
_entity.type
_entity.pdbx_description
1 polymer ?
#
loop_
_entity_poly.entity_id
_entity_poly.type
_entity_poly.pdbx_seq_one_letter_code
_entity_poly.pdbx_strand_id
1 'polypeptide(L)'
;MTPREQSILDTAGLAGREAYVLDAAGGGRALLVDVSPDEMLDAWAAARAAVARTGRWPVLCPRHAARDGSLFSRFYFDEGSNGADSSPAGVLARAETIDVDARLAERHAHYPDGLVARVDETIELEREATRARYGDAPAAQEIRAAVTGADPVEIAVNRHLFGWEGGREPLVGPDTGVQDWFGSTEERATLVLLPVAQPWAVYAYVDALHDACGYGHDLLVAAARRWYERYGAEPVAAWEVTTWLTVARPPTDPDEAWRLAFEHYTLAENTLATPAVTLREHAHLLPHLDRWVLFSRP
;
A
#
# COMPACT_ATOMS: atom_id res chain seq x y z
N MET A 1 -0.58 -3.09 33.40
CA MET A 1 0.06 -4.08 32.51
C MET A 1 0.13 -5.43 33.22
N THR A 2 -0.17 -6.52 32.54
CA THR A 2 -0.17 -7.90 33.09
C THR A 2 1.21 -8.57 32.90
N PRO A 3 1.53 -9.67 33.62
CA PRO A 3 2.78 -10.40 33.42
C PRO A 3 2.97 -10.91 31.97
N ARG A 4 1.86 -11.29 31.30
CA ARG A 4 1.89 -11.69 29.89
C ARG A 4 2.27 -10.54 28.98
N GLU A 5 1.75 -9.34 29.22
CA GLU A 5 2.05 -8.14 28.43
C GLU A 5 3.51 -7.72 28.60
N GLN A 6 4.03 -7.80 29.84
CA GLN A 6 5.46 -7.56 30.10
C GLN A 6 6.34 -8.56 29.34
N SER A 7 6.02 -9.85 29.40
CA SER A 7 6.76 -10.89 28.68
C SER A 7 6.76 -10.69 27.16
N ILE A 8 5.67 -10.16 26.58
CA ILE A 8 5.61 -9.78 25.16
C ILE A 8 6.60 -8.65 24.86
N LEU A 9 6.61 -7.58 25.67
CA LEU A 9 7.54 -6.46 25.51
C LEU A 9 8.99 -6.91 25.63
N ASP A 10 9.29 -7.74 26.63
CA ASP A 10 10.64 -8.28 26.83
C ASP A 10 11.10 -9.11 25.63
N THR A 11 10.21 -9.98 25.12
CA THR A 11 10.47 -10.83 23.95
C THR A 11 10.65 -10.03 22.66
N ALA A 12 9.98 -8.87 22.55
CA ALA A 12 10.07 -7.95 21.42
C ALA A 12 11.25 -6.97 21.51
N GLY A 13 12.09 -7.07 22.55
CA GLY A 13 13.24 -6.17 22.74
C GLY A 13 12.86 -4.79 23.29
N LEU A 14 11.67 -4.66 23.88
CA LEU A 14 11.12 -3.40 24.42
C LEU A 14 11.12 -3.40 25.97
N ALA A 15 11.95 -4.25 26.59
CA ALA A 15 12.05 -4.36 28.04
C ALA A 15 12.38 -3.00 28.69
N GLY A 16 11.69 -2.69 29.79
CA GLY A 16 11.90 -1.45 30.54
C GLY A 16 11.35 -0.18 29.89
N ARG A 17 10.75 -0.26 28.70
CA ARG A 17 10.08 0.88 28.06
C ARG A 17 8.72 1.13 28.69
N GLU A 18 8.33 2.41 28.74
CA GLU A 18 6.96 2.79 29.08
C GLU A 18 6.02 2.33 27.96
N ALA A 19 4.99 1.57 28.33
CA ALA A 19 4.04 1.00 27.39
C ALA A 19 2.60 1.30 27.83
N TYR A 20 1.74 1.50 26.84
CA TYR A 20 0.31 1.69 27.02
C TYR A 20 -0.43 0.49 26.45
N VAL A 21 -1.63 0.25 26.98
CA VAL A 21 -2.48 -0.85 26.50
C VAL A 21 -3.83 -0.29 26.12
N LEU A 22 -4.24 -0.52 24.88
CA LEU A 22 -5.53 -0.11 24.35
C LEU A 22 -6.33 -1.32 23.88
N ASP A 23 -7.66 -1.21 23.94
CA ASP A 23 -8.55 -2.13 23.25
C ASP A 23 -8.46 -1.86 21.74
N ALA A 24 -8.15 -2.89 20.96
CA ALA A 24 -7.98 -2.83 19.52
C ALA A 24 -9.32 -3.07 18.83
N ALA A 25 -10.31 -2.23 19.17
CA ALA A 25 -11.69 -2.28 18.68
C ALA A 25 -12.36 -3.66 18.81
N GLY A 26 -12.25 -4.27 20.00
CA GLY A 26 -12.80 -5.59 20.30
C GLY A 26 -11.99 -6.78 19.74
N GLY A 27 -10.94 -6.52 18.94
CA GLY A 27 -10.05 -7.57 18.42
C GLY A 27 -8.97 -8.03 19.41
N GLY A 28 -8.94 -7.48 20.62
CA GLY A 28 -7.99 -7.81 21.68
C GLY A 28 -7.22 -6.59 22.17
N ARG A 29 -6.17 -6.81 22.96
CA ARG A 29 -5.40 -5.71 23.59
C ARG A 29 -4.13 -5.42 22.81
N ALA A 30 -3.95 -4.23 22.26
CA ALA A 30 -2.71 -3.80 21.62
C ALA A 30 -1.74 -3.21 22.65
N LEU A 31 -0.43 -3.41 22.46
CA LEU A 31 0.62 -2.78 23.27
C LEU A 31 1.28 -1.66 22.47
N LEU A 32 1.42 -0.49 23.06
CA LEU A 32 1.88 0.72 22.38
C LEU A 32 3.13 1.24 23.10
N VAL A 33 4.20 1.47 22.33
CA VAL A 33 5.47 1.98 22.84
C VAL A 33 5.94 3.12 21.95
N ASP A 34 6.16 4.29 22.54
CA ASP A 34 6.73 5.41 21.79
C ASP A 34 8.18 5.11 21.40
N VAL A 35 8.54 5.46 20.16
CA VAL A 35 9.88 5.28 19.60
C VAL A 35 10.37 6.60 19.01
N SER A 36 11.67 6.86 19.10
CA SER A 36 12.27 8.00 18.39
C SER A 36 12.42 7.72 16.89
N PRO A 37 12.50 8.77 16.05
CA PRO A 37 12.77 8.61 14.62
C PRO A 37 14.00 7.74 14.33
N ASP A 38 15.08 7.94 15.10
CA ASP A 38 16.36 7.24 14.90
C ASP A 38 16.32 5.74 15.20
N GLU A 39 15.32 5.26 15.95
CA GLU A 39 15.27 3.86 16.40
C GLU A 39 14.03 3.11 15.90
N MET A 40 13.08 3.79 15.26
CA MET A 40 11.76 3.22 14.98
C MET A 40 11.83 1.98 14.08
N LEU A 41 12.75 1.96 13.11
CA LEU A 41 12.93 0.84 12.19
C LEU A 41 13.61 -0.34 12.89
N ASP A 42 14.61 -0.08 13.73
CA ASP A 42 15.28 -1.10 14.54
C ASP A 42 14.30 -1.73 15.55
N ALA A 43 13.48 -0.90 16.20
CA ALA A 43 12.45 -1.35 17.12
C ALA A 43 11.37 -2.18 16.40
N TRP A 44 10.94 -1.76 15.21
CA TRP A 44 10.03 -2.54 14.37
C TRP A 44 10.65 -3.88 13.99
N ALA A 45 11.89 -3.91 13.51
CA ALA A 45 12.59 -5.12 13.09
C ALA A 45 12.77 -6.11 14.26
N ALA A 46 13.14 -5.63 15.44
CA ALA A 46 13.25 -6.44 16.66
C ALA A 46 11.90 -7.08 17.05
N ALA A 47 10.83 -6.29 17.04
CA ALA A 47 9.48 -6.79 17.32
C ALA A 47 9.00 -7.76 16.23
N ARG A 48 9.37 -7.52 14.96
CA ARG A 48 8.99 -8.35 13.82
C ARG A 48 9.65 -9.72 13.91
N ALA A 49 10.91 -9.79 14.32
CA ALA A 49 11.60 -11.05 14.59
C ALA A 49 10.94 -11.86 15.74
N ALA A 50 10.19 -11.19 16.63
CA ALA A 50 9.53 -11.81 17.76
C ALA A 50 8.10 -12.34 17.46
N VAL A 51 7.50 -12.03 16.30
CA VAL A 51 6.10 -12.37 15.95
C VAL A 51 5.76 -13.83 16.18
N ALA A 52 6.64 -14.77 15.78
CA ALA A 52 6.39 -16.20 15.95
C ALA A 52 6.25 -16.64 17.42
N ARG A 53 6.84 -15.88 18.36
CA ARG A 53 6.78 -16.14 19.80
C ARG A 53 5.69 -15.35 20.51
N THR A 54 5.43 -14.12 20.05
CA THR A 54 4.48 -13.20 20.69
C THR A 54 3.06 -13.35 20.13
N GLY A 55 2.93 -13.77 18.87
CA GLY A 55 1.69 -13.70 18.10
C GLY A 55 1.24 -12.26 17.84
N ARG A 56 2.16 -11.29 17.86
CA ARG A 56 1.85 -9.85 17.76
C ARG A 56 2.62 -9.19 16.64
N TRP A 57 1.90 -8.68 15.65
CA TRP A 57 2.48 -7.96 14.52
C TRP A 57 2.82 -6.52 14.92
N PRO A 58 4.06 -6.06 14.67
CA PRO A 58 4.43 -4.67 14.88
C PRO A 58 4.02 -3.79 13.69
N VAL A 59 3.54 -2.59 13.99
CA VAL A 59 3.33 -1.53 13.00
C VAL A 59 3.67 -0.19 13.63
N LEU A 60 4.37 0.69 12.91
CA LEU A 60 4.56 2.08 13.34
C LEU A 60 3.33 2.90 12.94
N CYS A 61 2.83 3.71 13.88
CA CYS A 61 1.68 4.58 13.68
C CYS A 61 1.99 6.00 14.16
N PRO A 62 1.23 7.01 13.69
CA PRO A 62 1.36 8.38 14.18
C PRO A 62 1.14 8.45 15.68
N ARG A 63 2.09 9.06 16.39
CA ARG A 63 2.04 9.14 17.86
C ARG A 63 0.80 9.86 18.37
N HIS A 64 0.34 10.89 17.67
CA HIS A 64 -0.83 11.66 18.10
C HIS A 64 -2.08 10.75 18.13
N ALA A 65 -2.33 9.98 17.07
CA ALA A 65 -3.45 9.05 16.98
C ALA A 65 -3.39 7.93 18.04
N ALA A 66 -2.18 7.45 18.33
CA ALA A 66 -1.94 6.49 19.40
C ALA A 66 -2.25 7.04 20.81
N ARG A 67 -2.11 8.35 21.01
CA ARG A 67 -2.24 9.02 22.32
C ARG A 67 -3.62 9.58 22.61
N ASP A 68 -4.31 10.08 21.59
CA ASP A 68 -5.68 10.57 21.72
C ASP A 68 -6.74 9.46 21.64
N GLY A 69 -6.32 8.23 21.33
CA GLY A 69 -7.18 7.05 21.25
C GLY A 69 -7.90 6.88 19.91
N SER A 70 -7.64 7.76 18.93
CA SER A 70 -8.24 7.69 17.60
C SER A 70 -7.66 6.58 16.72
N LEU A 71 -6.49 6.01 17.08
CA LEU A 71 -5.82 4.97 16.31
C LEU A 71 -6.73 3.77 15.93
N PHE A 72 -7.61 3.36 16.85
CA PHE A 72 -8.54 2.25 16.63
C PHE A 72 -9.98 2.73 16.37
N SER A 73 -10.14 4.00 16.01
CA SER A 73 -11.43 4.56 15.60
C SER A 73 -12.01 3.73 14.45
N ARG A 74 -13.31 3.45 14.54
CA ARG A 74 -14.04 2.73 13.49
C ARG A 74 -14.76 3.65 12.51
N PHE A 75 -14.67 4.96 12.69
CA PHE A 75 -15.31 5.96 11.82
C PHE A 75 -15.07 5.68 10.34
N TYR A 76 -13.81 5.54 9.93
CA TYR A 76 -13.41 5.26 8.54
C TYR A 76 -13.82 3.87 8.04
N PHE A 77 -13.90 2.89 8.95
CA PHE A 77 -14.34 1.54 8.64
C PHE A 77 -15.86 1.47 8.47
N ASP A 78 -16.61 2.25 9.26
CA ASP A 78 -18.06 2.34 9.19
C ASP A 78 -18.49 2.99 7.86
N GLU A 79 -17.83 4.08 7.44
CA GLU A 79 -18.09 4.76 6.17
C GLU A 79 -17.93 3.83 4.96
N GLY A 80 -16.86 3.01 4.94
CA GLY A 80 -16.61 2.06 3.85
C GLY A 80 -17.43 0.77 3.91
N SER A 81 -17.99 0.41 5.08
CA SER A 81 -18.67 -0.87 5.30
C SER A 81 -20.13 -0.93 4.84
N ASN A 82 -20.75 0.22 4.53
CA ASN A 82 -22.18 0.31 4.22
C ASN A 82 -23.10 -0.38 5.25
N GLY A 83 -22.74 -0.29 6.54
CA GLY A 83 -23.49 -0.90 7.64
C GLY A 83 -23.13 -2.36 7.95
N ALA A 84 -22.11 -2.92 7.30
CA ALA A 84 -21.53 -4.20 7.67
C ALA A 84 -20.71 -4.10 8.97
N ASP A 85 -20.39 -5.25 9.58
CA ASP A 85 -19.58 -5.31 10.80
C ASP A 85 -18.20 -4.68 10.60
N SER A 86 -17.97 -3.52 11.21
CA SER A 86 -16.71 -2.80 11.14
C SER A 86 -15.70 -3.28 12.18
N SER A 87 -15.97 -4.33 12.98
CA SER A 87 -14.94 -4.90 13.85
C SER A 87 -13.76 -5.48 13.04
N PRO A 88 -12.55 -5.58 13.60
CA PRO A 88 -11.43 -6.22 12.90
C PRO A 88 -11.77 -7.64 12.40
N ALA A 89 -12.53 -8.41 13.20
CA ALA A 89 -12.99 -9.74 12.80
C ALA A 89 -13.94 -9.69 11.60
N GLY A 90 -14.89 -8.75 11.58
CA GLY A 90 -15.82 -8.54 10.46
C GLY A 90 -15.11 -8.12 9.17
N VAL A 91 -14.13 -7.21 9.26
CA VAL A 91 -13.31 -6.80 8.11
C VAL A 91 -12.51 -7.98 7.56
N LEU A 92 -11.84 -8.75 8.43
CA LEU A 92 -11.06 -9.93 8.04
C LEU A 92 -11.94 -10.98 7.36
N ALA A 93 -13.12 -11.27 7.91
CA ALA A 93 -14.05 -12.24 7.35
C ALA A 93 -14.53 -11.85 5.94
N ARG A 94 -14.77 -10.56 5.68
CA ARG A 94 -15.12 -10.11 4.32
C ARG A 94 -13.95 -10.20 3.37
N ALA A 95 -12.77 -9.75 3.79
CA ALA A 95 -11.54 -9.80 3.01
C ALA A 95 -11.19 -11.22 2.53
N GLU A 96 -11.57 -12.26 3.27
CA GLU A 96 -11.37 -13.65 2.86
C GLU A 96 -12.09 -14.02 1.56
N THR A 97 -13.23 -13.39 1.30
CA THR A 97 -14.14 -13.70 0.18
C THR A 97 -13.96 -12.79 -1.03
N ILE A 98 -13.13 -11.74 -0.90
CA ILE A 98 -12.93 -10.75 -1.95
C ILE A 98 -12.08 -11.32 -3.09
N ASP A 99 -12.62 -11.25 -4.29
CA ASP A 99 -11.86 -11.28 -5.53
C ASP A 99 -11.31 -9.88 -5.80
N VAL A 100 -10.01 -9.71 -5.53
CA VAL A 100 -9.30 -8.43 -5.68
C VAL A 100 -9.40 -7.92 -7.13
N ASP A 101 -9.18 -8.79 -8.12
CA ASP A 101 -9.15 -8.37 -9.52
C ASP A 101 -10.55 -7.90 -9.97
N ALA A 102 -11.60 -8.63 -9.59
CA ALA A 102 -12.98 -8.24 -9.89
C ALA A 102 -13.38 -6.91 -9.23
N ARG A 103 -12.99 -6.69 -7.97
CA ARG A 103 -13.32 -5.46 -7.22
C ARG A 103 -12.59 -4.23 -7.77
N LEU A 104 -11.33 -4.38 -8.16
CA LEU A 104 -10.58 -3.30 -8.81
C LEU A 104 -11.19 -2.95 -10.18
N ALA A 105 -11.57 -3.97 -10.97
CA ALA A 105 -12.22 -3.76 -12.27
C ALA A 105 -13.59 -3.07 -12.14
N GLU A 106 -14.42 -3.47 -11.17
CA GLU A 106 -15.70 -2.82 -10.87
C GLU A 106 -15.52 -1.33 -10.57
N ARG A 107 -14.50 -0.98 -9.78
CA ARG A 107 -14.26 0.41 -9.39
C ARG A 107 -13.86 1.28 -10.57
N HIS A 108 -12.99 0.79 -11.44
CA HIS A 108 -12.60 1.51 -12.65
C HIS A 108 -13.75 1.70 -13.63
N ALA A 109 -14.68 0.74 -13.70
CA ALA A 109 -15.88 0.88 -14.51
C ALA A 109 -16.80 2.03 -14.06
N HIS A 110 -16.68 2.53 -12.83
CA HIS A 110 -17.47 3.66 -12.31
C HIS A 110 -16.90 5.05 -12.66
N TYR A 111 -15.81 5.15 -13.41
CA TYR A 111 -15.25 6.40 -13.93
C TYR A 111 -15.34 6.46 -15.47
N PRO A 112 -16.54 6.49 -16.09
CA PRO A 112 -16.66 5.99 -17.45
C PRO A 112 -16.38 7.03 -18.55
N ASP A 113 -16.52 8.34 -18.34
CA ASP A 113 -16.96 9.18 -19.47
C ASP A 113 -16.11 10.42 -19.83
N GLY A 114 -15.03 10.72 -19.11
CA GLY A 114 -14.18 11.89 -19.43
C GLY A 114 -13.13 11.67 -20.52
N LEU A 115 -12.58 10.45 -20.61
CA LEU A 115 -11.33 10.17 -21.35
C LEU A 115 -11.55 9.59 -22.75
N VAL A 116 -12.71 8.99 -23.05
CA VAL A 116 -13.00 8.50 -24.42
C VAL A 116 -13.01 9.65 -25.43
N ALA A 117 -13.48 10.83 -25.03
CA ALA A 117 -13.44 12.04 -25.84
C ALA A 117 -12.01 12.61 -26.04
N ARG A 118 -11.04 12.15 -25.25
CA ARG A 118 -9.65 12.64 -25.22
C ARG A 118 -8.63 11.57 -25.58
N VAL A 119 -9.05 10.45 -26.19
CA VAL A 119 -8.17 9.33 -26.57
C VAL A 119 -6.93 9.79 -27.33
N ASP A 120 -7.11 10.64 -28.35
CA ASP A 120 -5.98 11.13 -29.14
C ASP A 120 -5.04 12.03 -28.35
N GLU A 121 -5.57 12.83 -27.43
CA GLU A 121 -4.76 13.69 -26.57
C GLU A 121 -3.96 12.85 -25.57
N THR A 122 -4.58 11.85 -24.94
CA THR A 122 -3.89 10.90 -24.06
C THR A 122 -2.82 10.13 -24.81
N ILE A 123 -3.12 9.65 -26.04
CA ILE A 123 -2.13 8.97 -26.88
C ILE A 123 -0.93 9.89 -27.16
N GLU A 124 -1.15 11.13 -27.61
CA GLU A 124 -0.03 12.01 -27.92
C GLU A 124 0.77 12.43 -26.68
N LEU A 125 0.10 12.72 -25.56
CA LEU A 125 0.77 13.02 -24.29
C LEU A 125 1.70 11.88 -23.86
N GLU A 126 1.19 10.64 -23.87
CA GLU A 126 1.97 9.48 -23.46
C GLU A 126 3.07 9.12 -24.46
N ARG A 127 2.84 9.37 -25.76
CA ARG A 127 3.89 9.23 -26.78
C ARG A 127 5.02 10.25 -26.57
N GLU A 128 4.70 11.50 -26.25
CA GLU A 128 5.71 12.52 -25.96
C GLU A 128 6.55 12.13 -24.74
N ALA A 129 5.92 11.68 -23.66
CA ALA A 129 6.61 11.14 -22.49
C ALA A 129 7.52 9.95 -22.85
N THR A 130 7.01 9.02 -23.67
CA THR A 130 7.77 7.85 -24.13
C THR A 130 8.98 8.25 -24.98
N ARG A 131 8.83 9.20 -25.93
CA ARG A 131 9.95 9.72 -26.73
C ARG A 131 10.99 10.41 -25.87
N ALA A 132 10.57 11.21 -24.89
CA ALA A 132 11.48 11.88 -23.98
C ALA A 132 12.33 10.87 -23.19
N ARG A 133 11.78 9.70 -22.85
CA ARG A 133 12.43 8.69 -22.02
C ARG A 133 13.18 7.61 -22.79
N TYR A 134 12.74 7.24 -24.00
CA TYR A 134 13.32 6.14 -24.79
C TYR A 134 13.89 6.58 -26.14
N GLY A 135 13.77 7.86 -26.49
CA GLY A 135 14.23 8.43 -27.77
C GLY A 135 13.29 8.18 -28.96
N ASP A 136 12.30 7.30 -28.80
CA ASP A 136 11.29 6.99 -29.81
C ASP A 136 9.97 6.59 -29.13
N ALA A 137 8.89 6.45 -29.89
CA ALA A 137 7.60 5.94 -29.43
C ALA A 137 6.84 5.29 -30.61
N PRO A 138 5.95 4.30 -30.36
CA PRO A 138 5.18 3.67 -31.42
C PRO A 138 4.26 4.67 -32.14
N ALA A 139 3.75 4.29 -33.30
CA ALA A 139 2.84 5.13 -34.06
C ALA A 139 1.52 5.32 -33.31
N ALA A 140 0.90 6.51 -33.34
CA ALA A 140 -0.38 6.72 -32.64
C ALA A 140 -1.48 5.78 -33.12
N GLN A 141 -1.48 5.43 -34.41
CA GLN A 141 -2.43 4.47 -34.96
C GLN A 141 -2.26 3.07 -34.37
N GLU A 142 -1.03 2.67 -34.05
CA GLU A 142 -0.73 1.38 -33.41
C GLU A 142 -1.29 1.36 -31.97
N ILE A 143 -1.02 2.42 -31.20
CA ILE A 143 -1.54 2.57 -29.83
C ILE A 143 -3.08 2.60 -29.85
N ARG A 144 -3.67 3.37 -30.79
CA ARG A 144 -5.12 3.47 -30.92
C ARG A 144 -5.76 2.13 -31.26
N ALA A 145 -5.12 1.31 -32.08
CA ALA A 145 -5.60 -0.03 -32.40
C ALA A 145 -5.58 -0.98 -31.20
N ALA A 146 -4.71 -0.73 -30.21
CA ALA A 146 -4.65 -1.50 -28.97
C ALA A 146 -5.72 -1.11 -27.93
N VAL A 147 -6.36 0.06 -28.08
CA VAL A 147 -7.47 0.50 -27.20
C VAL A 147 -8.78 -0.16 -27.65
N THR A 148 -9.11 -1.30 -27.04
CA THR A 148 -10.24 -2.18 -27.45
C THR A 148 -11.55 -1.92 -26.69
N GLY A 149 -11.59 -0.92 -25.81
CA GLY A 149 -12.77 -0.55 -25.01
C GLY A 149 -13.04 -1.45 -23.79
N ALA A 150 -12.20 -2.47 -23.56
CA ALA A 150 -12.28 -3.32 -22.37
C ALA A 150 -11.70 -2.65 -21.11
N ASP A 151 -10.71 -1.79 -21.29
CA ASP A 151 -10.03 -1.05 -20.23
C ASP A 151 -10.27 0.47 -20.43
N PRO A 152 -10.21 1.29 -19.37
CA PRO A 152 -10.14 2.74 -19.51
C PRO A 152 -9.00 3.16 -20.44
N VAL A 153 -9.20 4.23 -21.20
CA VAL A 153 -8.28 4.69 -22.25
C VAL A 153 -6.86 4.84 -21.74
N GLU A 154 -6.69 5.52 -20.60
CA GLU A 154 -5.39 5.73 -19.97
C GLU A 154 -4.67 4.41 -19.66
N ILE A 155 -5.38 3.44 -19.09
CA ILE A 155 -4.85 2.13 -18.74
C ILE A 155 -4.47 1.33 -19.99
N ALA A 156 -5.32 1.35 -21.03
CA ALA A 156 -5.04 0.68 -22.30
C ALA A 156 -3.80 1.26 -23.00
N VAL A 157 -3.70 2.59 -23.06
CA VAL A 157 -2.55 3.31 -23.64
C VAL A 157 -1.27 2.98 -22.86
N ASN A 158 -1.31 3.11 -21.53
CA ASN A 158 -0.16 2.83 -20.68
C ASN A 158 0.26 1.35 -20.75
N ARG A 159 -0.69 0.39 -20.79
CA ARG A 159 -0.37 -1.05 -20.92
C ARG A 159 0.34 -1.34 -22.24
N HIS A 160 -0.18 -0.78 -23.34
CA HIS A 160 0.42 -0.99 -24.66
C HIS A 160 1.85 -0.42 -24.71
N LEU A 161 2.03 0.81 -24.21
CA LEU A 161 3.36 1.45 -24.16
C LEU A 161 4.32 0.68 -23.24
N PHE A 162 3.87 0.21 -22.08
CA PHE A 162 4.69 -0.62 -21.19
C PHE A 162 5.20 -1.89 -21.89
N GLY A 163 4.34 -2.56 -22.67
CA GLY A 163 4.74 -3.70 -23.49
C GLY A 163 5.75 -3.33 -24.59
N TRP A 164 5.58 -2.16 -25.22
CA TRP A 164 6.52 -1.65 -26.23
C TRP A 164 7.90 -1.28 -25.63
N GLU A 165 7.91 -0.77 -24.41
CA GLU A 165 9.11 -0.42 -23.62
C GLU A 165 9.89 -1.69 -23.21
N GLY A 166 9.23 -2.84 -23.12
CA GLY A 166 9.81 -4.12 -22.74
C GLY A 166 11.08 -4.47 -23.53
N GLY A 167 12.19 -4.65 -22.81
CA GLY A 167 13.50 -4.99 -23.39
C GLY A 167 14.25 -3.83 -24.04
N ARG A 168 13.74 -2.59 -23.94
CA ARG A 168 14.43 -1.37 -24.37
C ARG A 168 15.15 -0.72 -23.19
N GLU A 169 16.30 -0.13 -23.45
CA GLU A 169 17.04 0.64 -22.45
C GLU A 169 16.51 2.09 -22.43
N PRO A 170 16.07 2.61 -21.27
CA PRO A 170 15.64 4.00 -21.18
C PRO A 170 16.85 4.95 -21.21
N LEU A 171 16.67 6.13 -21.79
CA LEU A 171 17.65 7.24 -21.75
C LEU A 171 17.90 7.73 -20.32
N VAL A 172 16.90 7.60 -19.45
CA VAL A 172 16.96 7.93 -18.02
C VAL A 172 16.59 6.69 -17.22
N GLY A 173 17.55 6.18 -16.44
CA GLY A 173 17.34 5.02 -15.58
C GLY A 173 16.23 5.23 -14.54
N PRO A 174 15.68 4.14 -13.98
CA PRO A 174 14.71 4.23 -12.90
C PRO A 174 15.35 4.90 -11.66
N ASP A 175 14.63 5.86 -11.06
CA ASP A 175 15.01 6.43 -9.77
C ASP A 175 14.29 5.65 -8.66
N THR A 176 15.00 4.74 -8.00
CA THR A 176 14.44 3.94 -6.89
C THR A 176 14.24 4.77 -5.63
N GLY A 177 14.88 5.94 -5.52
CA GLY A 177 14.78 6.83 -4.37
C GLY A 177 13.37 7.42 -4.19
N VAL A 178 12.55 7.41 -5.24
CA VAL A 178 11.14 7.84 -5.16
C VAL A 178 10.29 6.97 -4.23
N GLN A 179 10.78 5.78 -3.86
CA GLN A 179 10.14 4.84 -2.94
C GLN A 179 10.90 4.71 -1.61
N ASP A 180 11.84 5.62 -1.33
CA ASP A 180 12.47 5.69 -0.01
C ASP A 180 11.44 6.08 1.07
N TRP A 181 11.67 5.58 2.28
CA TRP A 181 10.83 5.90 3.42
C TRP A 181 11.12 7.32 3.88
N PHE A 182 10.24 8.25 3.52
CA PHE A 182 10.33 9.64 3.95
C PHE A 182 9.60 9.83 5.28
N GLY A 183 10.35 10.04 6.36
CA GLY A 183 9.84 10.50 7.64
C GLY A 183 10.49 11.82 8.03
N SER A 184 9.76 12.70 8.71
CA SER A 184 10.40 13.86 9.35
C SER A 184 11.33 13.37 10.46
N THR A 185 12.56 13.91 10.52
CA THR A 185 13.52 13.61 11.60
C THR A 185 13.03 14.06 12.98
N GLU A 186 11.91 14.80 13.04
CA GLU A 186 11.29 15.26 14.28
C GLU A 186 10.05 14.45 14.66
N GLU A 187 9.50 13.66 13.73
CA GLU A 187 8.21 13.00 13.93
C GLU A 187 8.35 11.69 14.69
N ARG A 188 8.02 11.75 15.97
CA ARG A 188 7.94 10.55 16.82
C ARG A 188 6.80 9.64 16.36
N ALA A 189 7.08 8.35 16.32
CA ALA A 189 6.10 7.32 16.05
C ALA A 189 5.76 6.55 17.34
N THR A 190 4.67 5.80 17.29
CA THR A 190 4.36 4.77 18.28
C THR A 190 4.45 3.42 17.59
N LEU A 191 5.27 2.51 18.13
CA LEU A 191 5.30 1.11 17.75
C LEU A 191 4.12 0.40 18.43
N VAL A 192 3.24 -0.16 17.61
CA VAL A 192 2.01 -0.84 18.04
C VAL A 192 2.16 -2.33 17.80
N LEU A 193 2.00 -3.13 18.86
CA LEU A 193 1.98 -4.59 18.80
C LEU A 193 0.52 -5.07 18.78
N LEU A 194 0.00 -5.31 17.57
CA LEU A 194 -1.38 -5.70 17.33
C LEU A 194 -1.66 -7.15 17.76
N PRO A 195 -2.89 -7.51 18.16
CA PRO A 195 -3.29 -8.87 18.57
C PRO A 195 -3.40 -9.89 17.42
N VAL A 196 -2.57 -9.77 16.39
CA VAL A 196 -2.55 -10.67 15.22
C VAL A 196 -1.12 -11.04 14.85
N ALA A 197 -0.94 -12.23 14.26
CA ALA A 197 0.37 -12.66 13.77
C ALA A 197 0.52 -12.46 12.25
N GLN A 198 -0.59 -12.21 11.56
CA GLN A 198 -0.63 -12.06 10.11
C GLN A 198 -0.35 -10.59 9.72
N PRO A 199 0.62 -10.32 8.83
CA PRO A 199 0.98 -8.96 8.42
C PRO A 199 -0.21 -8.18 7.84
N TRP A 200 -0.90 -8.76 6.86
CA TRP A 200 -1.98 -8.09 6.14
C TRP A 200 -3.17 -7.72 7.04
N ALA A 201 -3.32 -8.38 8.19
CA ALA A 201 -4.39 -8.09 9.13
C ALA A 201 -4.23 -6.73 9.82
N VAL A 202 -3.06 -6.10 9.77
CA VAL A 202 -2.82 -4.72 10.26
C VAL A 202 -3.92 -3.77 9.80
N TYR A 203 -4.27 -3.80 8.51
CA TYR A 203 -5.24 -2.89 7.90
C TYR A 203 -6.70 -3.15 8.32
N ALA A 204 -6.98 -4.21 9.07
CA ALA A 204 -8.28 -4.41 9.72
C ALA A 204 -8.38 -3.63 11.05
N TYR A 205 -7.24 -3.32 11.68
CA TYR A 205 -7.17 -2.68 13.00
C TYR A 205 -6.91 -1.18 12.91
N VAL A 206 -5.90 -0.80 12.12
CA VAL A 206 -5.45 0.58 11.99
C VAL A 206 -5.81 1.08 10.60
N ASP A 207 -6.32 2.30 10.55
CA ASP A 207 -6.53 2.98 9.28
C ASP A 207 -5.17 3.34 8.65
N ALA A 208 -5.06 3.09 7.36
CA ALA A 208 -3.93 3.47 6.54
C ALA A 208 -4.48 3.77 5.14
N LEU A 209 -3.88 4.74 4.46
CA LEU A 209 -4.36 5.20 3.15
C LEU A 209 -5.80 5.70 3.27
N HIS A 210 -6.03 6.89 3.83
CA HIS A 210 -7.34 7.50 4.12
C HIS A 210 -8.43 7.30 3.04
N ASP A 211 -8.07 7.23 1.75
CA ASP A 211 -9.05 6.98 0.68
C ASP A 211 -9.46 5.50 0.52
N ALA A 212 -8.88 4.58 1.30
CA ALA A 212 -9.38 3.23 1.56
C ALA A 212 -10.83 3.26 2.05
N CYS A 213 -11.29 4.35 2.66
CA CYS A 213 -12.71 4.58 2.96
C CYS A 213 -13.60 4.47 1.71
N GLY A 214 -13.11 4.89 0.54
CA GLY A 214 -13.84 4.80 -0.73
C GLY A 214 -13.86 3.41 -1.36
N TYR A 215 -12.94 2.51 -0.95
CA TYR A 215 -12.76 1.16 -1.51
C TYR A 215 -13.19 0.04 -0.56
N GLY A 216 -13.23 0.33 0.75
CA GLY A 216 -13.40 -0.62 1.84
C GLY A 216 -12.06 -1.17 2.34
N HIS A 217 -11.83 -1.13 3.67
CA HIS A 217 -10.63 -1.72 4.29
C HIS A 217 -10.50 -3.23 4.06
N ASP A 218 -11.61 -3.92 3.80
CA ASP A 218 -11.59 -5.33 3.44
C ASP A 218 -10.90 -5.58 2.08
N LEU A 219 -11.06 -4.68 1.10
CA LEU A 219 -10.30 -4.76 -0.15
C LEU A 219 -8.81 -4.53 0.09
N LEU A 220 -8.43 -3.56 0.92
CA LEU A 220 -7.02 -3.31 1.28
C LEU A 220 -6.41 -4.52 2.01
N VAL A 221 -7.13 -5.13 2.94
CA VAL A 221 -6.71 -6.36 3.63
C VAL A 221 -6.55 -7.52 2.64
N ALA A 222 -7.49 -7.69 1.70
CA ALA A 222 -7.42 -8.74 0.68
C ALA A 222 -6.22 -8.54 -0.27
N ALA A 223 -5.98 -7.31 -0.72
CA ALA A 223 -4.83 -6.93 -1.53
C ALA A 223 -3.51 -7.16 -0.78
N ALA A 224 -3.40 -6.68 0.46
CA ALA A 224 -2.24 -6.87 1.31
C ALA A 224 -1.94 -8.35 1.59
N ARG A 225 -2.97 -9.20 1.75
CA ARG A 225 -2.79 -10.66 1.86
C ARG A 225 -2.14 -11.21 0.60
N ARG A 226 -2.66 -10.86 -0.58
CA ARG A 226 -2.10 -11.26 -1.88
C ARG A 226 -0.67 -10.74 -2.07
N TRP A 227 -0.36 -9.53 -1.61
CA TRP A 227 0.99 -8.96 -1.65
C TRP A 227 1.96 -9.73 -0.75
N TYR A 228 1.54 -10.09 0.46
CA TYR A 228 2.34 -10.91 1.36
C TYR A 228 2.62 -12.29 0.76
N GLU A 229 1.58 -12.97 0.25
CA GLU A 229 1.70 -14.32 -0.29
C GLU A 229 2.65 -14.36 -1.50
N ARG A 230 2.46 -13.44 -2.45
CA ARG A 230 3.27 -13.39 -3.67
C ARG A 230 4.65 -12.80 -3.42
N TYR A 231 4.70 -11.60 -2.86
CA TYR A 231 5.91 -10.77 -2.82
C TYR A 231 6.58 -10.72 -1.45
N GLY A 232 5.98 -11.35 -0.43
CA GLY A 232 6.47 -11.23 0.94
C GLY A 232 6.37 -9.80 1.45
N ALA A 233 5.36 -9.04 0.96
CA ALA A 233 5.13 -7.68 1.39
C ALA A 233 4.65 -7.64 2.84
N GLU A 234 5.35 -6.88 3.68
CA GLU A 234 5.08 -6.80 5.11
C GLU A 234 4.93 -5.33 5.54
N PRO A 235 3.78 -4.95 6.14
CA PRO A 235 3.58 -3.59 6.60
C PRO A 235 4.54 -3.29 7.74
N VAL A 236 5.32 -2.25 7.51
CA VAL A 236 6.19 -1.62 8.51
C VAL A 236 5.39 -0.62 9.31
N ALA A 237 4.50 0.10 8.62
CA ALA A 237 3.88 1.27 9.18
C ALA A 237 2.64 1.74 8.43
N ALA A 238 1.76 2.39 9.18
CA ALA A 238 0.44 2.82 8.80
C ALA A 238 0.21 4.24 9.33
N TRP A 239 0.34 5.22 8.45
CA TRP A 239 -0.04 6.61 8.69
C TRP A 239 -1.38 6.88 8.03
N GLU A 240 -1.97 8.02 8.36
CA GLU A 240 -3.28 8.42 7.87
C GLU A 240 -3.38 8.34 6.34
N VAL A 241 -2.39 8.84 5.60
CA VAL A 241 -2.41 8.89 4.13
C VAL A 241 -1.34 8.03 3.46
N THR A 242 -0.52 7.31 4.24
CA THR A 242 0.57 6.49 3.70
C THR A 242 0.71 5.15 4.40
N THR A 243 1.28 4.18 3.70
CA THR A 243 1.74 2.93 4.32
C THR A 243 3.08 2.52 3.74
N TRP A 244 3.96 2.00 4.60
CA TRP A 244 5.28 1.52 4.21
C TRP A 244 5.31 0.00 4.33
N LEU A 245 5.89 -0.65 3.33
CA LEU A 245 6.06 -2.08 3.29
C LEU A 245 7.53 -2.44 3.01
N THR A 246 8.00 -3.54 3.59
CA THR A 246 9.18 -4.27 3.10
C THR A 246 8.74 -5.37 2.15
N VAL A 247 9.59 -5.75 1.21
CA VAL A 247 9.26 -6.70 0.12
C VAL A 247 10.40 -7.70 -0.02
N ALA A 248 10.10 -8.97 0.23
CA ALA A 248 11.12 -10.03 0.18
C ALA A 248 11.29 -10.66 -1.21
N ARG A 249 10.28 -10.59 -2.06
CA ARG A 249 10.21 -11.24 -3.38
C ARG A 249 9.60 -10.27 -4.40
N PRO A 250 10.35 -9.28 -4.90
CA PRO A 250 9.83 -8.35 -5.91
C PRO A 250 9.28 -9.09 -7.14
N PRO A 251 8.26 -8.56 -7.86
CA PRO A 251 7.75 -9.19 -9.08
C PRO A 251 8.86 -9.26 -10.13
N THR A 252 9.06 -10.42 -10.74
CA THR A 252 10.09 -10.60 -11.79
C THR A 252 9.50 -10.68 -13.20
N ASP A 253 8.20 -10.93 -13.30
CA ASP A 253 7.47 -11.01 -14.57
C ASP A 253 6.87 -9.64 -14.92
N PRO A 254 7.05 -9.13 -16.15
CA PRO A 254 6.51 -7.82 -16.55
C PRO A 254 4.99 -7.70 -16.43
N ASP A 255 4.23 -8.75 -16.77
CA ASP A 255 2.76 -8.71 -16.66
C ASP A 255 2.34 -8.67 -15.19
N GLU A 256 3.05 -9.40 -14.32
CA GLU A 256 2.85 -9.33 -12.87
C GLU A 256 3.18 -7.94 -12.30
N ALA A 257 4.29 -7.33 -12.72
CA ALA A 257 4.69 -5.98 -12.31
C ALA A 257 3.68 -4.93 -12.76
N TRP A 258 3.20 -5.00 -14.01
CA TRP A 258 2.13 -4.15 -14.54
C TRP A 258 0.86 -4.26 -13.69
N ARG A 259 0.41 -5.48 -13.42
CA ARG A 259 -0.81 -5.71 -12.64
C ARG A 259 -0.66 -5.20 -11.20
N LEU A 260 0.51 -5.39 -10.58
CA LEU A 260 0.78 -4.85 -9.25
C LEU A 260 0.80 -3.31 -9.24
N ALA A 261 1.42 -2.68 -10.24
CA ALA A 261 1.41 -1.22 -10.36
C ALA A 261 0.00 -0.67 -10.51
N PHE A 262 -0.84 -1.34 -11.30
CA PHE A 262 -2.25 -0.99 -11.47
C PHE A 262 -3.05 -1.17 -10.16
N GLU A 263 -2.78 -2.23 -9.41
CA GLU A 263 -3.36 -2.47 -8.09
C GLU A 263 -2.96 -1.35 -7.10
N HIS A 264 -1.68 -0.96 -7.07
CA HIS A 264 -1.20 0.19 -6.28
C HIS A 264 -1.86 1.51 -6.71
N TYR A 265 -1.95 1.79 -8.00
CA TYR A 265 -2.61 2.99 -8.53
C TYR A 265 -4.07 3.07 -8.09
N THR A 266 -4.78 1.96 -8.12
CA THR A 266 -6.21 1.94 -7.77
C THR A 266 -6.44 2.15 -6.28
N LEU A 267 -5.58 1.60 -5.43
CA LEU A 267 -5.73 1.66 -3.96
C LEU A 267 -5.05 2.88 -3.33
N ALA A 268 -4.05 3.44 -4.02
CA ALA A 268 -3.18 4.50 -3.54
C ALA A 268 -2.74 5.39 -4.70
N GLU A 269 -3.71 6.02 -5.36
CA GLU A 269 -3.54 6.81 -6.59
C GLU A 269 -2.42 7.86 -6.47
N ASN A 270 -2.31 8.52 -5.32
CA ASN A 270 -1.32 9.57 -5.09
C ASN A 270 0.13 9.06 -5.00
N THR A 271 0.34 7.74 -4.89
CA THR A 271 1.65 7.11 -5.10
C THR A 271 2.23 7.50 -6.46
N LEU A 272 1.36 7.73 -7.44
CA LEU A 272 1.69 8.07 -8.83
C LEU A 272 1.38 9.53 -9.20
N ALA A 273 0.93 10.36 -8.24
CA ALA A 273 0.51 11.73 -8.51
C ALA A 273 1.63 12.78 -8.39
N THR A 274 2.86 12.36 -8.07
CA THR A 274 4.01 13.25 -8.21
C THR A 274 4.43 13.29 -9.69
N PRO A 275 4.88 14.45 -10.23
CA PRO A 275 5.34 14.54 -11.63
C PRO A 275 6.50 13.60 -12.00
N ALA A 276 7.03 12.84 -11.05
CA ALA A 276 8.21 12.01 -11.17
C ALA A 276 7.92 10.51 -11.38
N VAL A 277 6.70 10.02 -11.13
CA VAL A 277 6.39 8.58 -11.21
C VAL A 277 5.02 8.32 -11.86
N THR A 278 5.04 8.00 -13.15
CA THR A 278 3.89 7.49 -13.91
C THR A 278 3.58 6.02 -13.57
N LEU A 279 2.42 5.52 -13.98
CA LEU A 279 2.05 4.10 -13.84
C LEU A 279 3.06 3.15 -14.49
N ARG A 280 3.56 3.48 -15.69
CA ARG A 280 4.59 2.67 -16.37
C ARG A 280 5.92 2.70 -15.62
N GLU A 281 6.31 3.86 -15.12
CA GLU A 281 7.55 3.99 -14.34
C GLU A 281 7.47 3.18 -13.05
N HIS A 282 6.33 3.22 -12.36
CA HIS A 282 6.12 2.36 -11.19
C HIS A 282 6.19 0.88 -11.55
N ALA A 283 5.55 0.46 -12.65
CA ALA A 283 5.63 -0.93 -13.13
C ALA A 283 7.08 -1.37 -13.43
N HIS A 284 7.89 -0.51 -14.05
CA HIS A 284 9.32 -0.78 -14.28
C HIS A 284 10.16 -0.74 -13.00
N LEU A 285 9.75 0.03 -11.99
CA LEU A 285 10.46 0.12 -10.71
C LEU A 285 10.24 -1.11 -9.84
N LEU A 286 9.02 -1.64 -9.78
CA LEU A 286 8.63 -2.72 -8.85
C LEU A 286 9.57 -3.93 -8.81
N PRO A 287 10.13 -4.44 -9.93
CA PRO A 287 11.11 -5.54 -9.91
C PRO A 287 12.42 -5.23 -9.17
N HIS A 288 12.71 -3.96 -8.95
CA HIS A 288 13.96 -3.47 -8.34
C HIS A 288 13.77 -2.97 -6.90
N LEU A 289 12.53 -3.00 -6.38
CA LEU A 289 12.20 -2.45 -5.07
C LEU A 289 12.12 -3.53 -4.01
N ASP A 290 12.88 -3.35 -2.93
CA ASP A 290 12.78 -4.13 -1.69
C ASP A 290 11.83 -3.50 -0.65
N ARG A 291 11.20 -2.38 -1.02
CA ARG A 291 10.30 -1.60 -0.18
C ARG A 291 9.29 -0.86 -1.03
N TRP A 292 8.10 -0.63 -0.48
CA TRP A 292 7.08 0.20 -1.10
C TRP A 292 6.62 1.28 -0.14
N VAL A 293 6.33 2.45 -0.71
CA VAL A 293 5.60 3.53 -0.05
C VAL A 293 4.39 3.84 -0.90
N LEU A 294 3.21 3.63 -0.32
CA LEU A 294 1.94 3.90 -0.98
C LEU A 294 1.32 5.15 -0.34
N PHE A 295 0.77 6.04 -1.17
CA PHE A 295 0.13 7.29 -0.77
C PHE A 295 -1.30 7.36 -1.29
N SER A 296 -2.27 7.65 -0.42
CA SER A 296 -3.64 7.91 -0.85
C SER A 296 -3.89 9.38 -1.18
N ARG A 297 -3.15 10.32 -0.58
CA ARG A 297 -3.25 11.78 -0.80
C ARG A 297 -1.86 12.43 -0.96
N PRO A 298 -1.77 13.62 -1.58
CA PRO A 298 -0.52 14.39 -1.68
C PRO A 298 0.06 14.79 -0.33
#